data_AF-A0A822CZ68-F1
#
_entry.id   AF-A0A822CZ68-F1
#
_cell.length_a   1.000
_cell.length_b   1.000
_cell.length_c   1.000
_cell.angle_alpha   90.00
_cell.angle_beta   90.00
_cell.angle_gamma   90.00
#
_symmetry.space_group_name_H-M   'P 1'
#
loop_
_entity.id
_entity.type
_entity.pdbx_description
1 polymer ?
#
loop_
_entity_poly.entity_id
_entity_poly.type
_entity_poly.pdbx_seq_one_letter_code
_entity_poly.pdbx_strand_id
1 'polypeptide(L)' 'QGVIKMRVYLSGMPELRLGLNDKILFETSGRTKNKGVELEDVRFHQCVRLSRFENDRTISFVPPDGEFELMSYRLNT' A
#
# COMPACT_ATOMS: atom_id res chain seq x y z
N GLN A 1 10.73 -1.61 -11.27
CA GLN A 1 9.38 -1.03 -11.11
C GLN A 1 8.41 -2.18 -10.85
N GLY A 2 7.47 -1.99 -9.94
CA GLY A 2 6.45 -2.99 -9.60
C GLY A 2 5.06 -2.36 -9.56
N VAL A 3 4.04 -3.21 -9.70
CA VAL A 3 2.62 -2.81 -9.65
C VAL A 3 1.85 -3.81 -8.82
N ILE A 4 0.82 -3.35 -8.12
CA ILE A 4 -0.15 -4.18 -7.40
C ILE A 4 -1.49 -4.05 -8.12
N LYS A 5 -1.88 -5.10 -8.85
CA LYS A 5 -3.21 -5.23 -9.43
C LYS A 5 -4.10 -6.06 -8.51
N MET A 6 -5.34 -5.61 -8.31
CA MET A 6 -6.32 -6.29 -7.48
C MET A 6 -7.50 -6.75 -8.34
N ARG A 7 -8.02 -7.93 -8.01
CA ARG A 7 -9.33 -8.42 -8.46
C ARG A 7 -10.23 -8.52 -7.25
N VAL A 8 -11.26 -7.68 -7.20
CA VAL A 8 -12.08 -7.52 -6.01
C VAL A 8 -13.45 -8.12 -6.25
N TYR A 9 -13.76 -9.12 -5.42
CA TYR A 9 -15.04 -9.84 -5.37
C TYR A 9 -15.55 -9.80 -3.92
N LEU A 10 -15.86 -8.60 -3.44
CA LEU A 10 -16.32 -8.36 -2.08
C LEU A 10 -17.72 -7.74 -2.12
N SER A 11 -18.56 -8.09 -1.15
CA SER A 11 -19.91 -7.55 -1.05
C SER A 11 -19.92 -6.21 -0.28
N GLY A 12 -20.74 -5.26 -0.73
CA GLY A 12 -20.91 -3.96 -0.08
C GLY A 12 -19.76 -2.99 -0.38
N MET A 13 -19.45 -2.10 0.57
CA MET A 13 -18.37 -1.10 0.46
C MET A 13 -17.36 -1.28 1.61
N PRO A 14 -16.58 -2.37 1.64
CA PRO A 14 -15.66 -2.64 2.74
C PRO A 14 -14.45 -1.70 2.70
N GLU A 15 -14.02 -1.23 3.87
CA GLU A 15 -12.72 -0.56 4.02
C GLU A 15 -11.61 -1.60 4.17
N LEU A 16 -10.65 -1.58 3.25
CA LEU A 16 -9.49 -2.48 3.24
C LEU A 16 -8.23 -1.75 3.70
N ARG A 17 -7.33 -2.51 4.33
CA ARG A 17 -5.99 -2.04 4.71
C ARG A 17 -4.93 -2.99 4.15
N LEU A 18 -3.98 -2.45 3.39
CA LEU A 18 -2.85 -3.20 2.86
C LEU A 18 -1.60 -2.98 3.73
N GLY A 19 -1.06 -4.06 4.28
CA GLY A 19 0.23 -4.05 4.98
C GLY A 19 1.36 -4.48 4.05
N LEU A 20 2.41 -3.68 3.98
CA LEU A 20 3.64 -3.99 3.25
C LEU A 20 4.83 -4.06 4.21
N ASN A 21 5.89 -4.76 3.81
CA ASN A 21 7.17 -4.75 4.52
C ASN A 21 8.00 -3.50 4.20
N ASP A 22 7.39 -2.32 4.24
CA ASP A 22 8.08 -1.04 4.01
C ASP A 22 9.12 -0.80 5.12
N LYS A 23 10.38 -0.62 4.72
CA LYS A 23 11.51 -0.42 5.64
C LYS A 23 11.26 0.75 6.60
N ILE A 24 10.65 1.85 6.14
CA ILE A 24 10.36 3.05 6.96
C ILE A 24 9.34 2.72 8.05
N LEU A 25 8.31 1.95 7.71
CA LEU A 25 7.30 1.46 8.66
C LEU A 25 7.92 0.55 9.74
N PHE A 26 8.83 -0.33 9.32
CA PHE A 26 9.50 -1.27 10.22
C PHE A 26 10.50 -0.60 11.16
N GLU A 27 11.23 0.42 10.68
CA GLU A 27 12.11 1.26 11.50
C GLU A 27 11.31 2.03 12.56
N THR A 28 10.19 2.66 12.16
CA THR A 28 9.30 3.40 13.07
C THR A 28 8.70 2.49 14.16
N SER A 29 8.49 1.21 13.85
CA SER A 29 7.90 0.22 14.77
C SER A 29 8.93 -0.52 15.64
N GLY A 30 10.22 -0.17 15.57
CA GLY A 30 11.29 -0.81 16.36
C GLY A 30 11.60 -2.27 15.97
N ARG A 31 11.21 -2.70 14.75
CA ARG A 31 11.39 -4.08 14.25
C ARG A 31 12.59 -4.15 13.30
N THR A 32 13.78 -4.00 13.84
CA THR A 32 15.04 -3.80 13.08
C THR A 32 15.61 -5.06 12.39
N LYS A 33 15.02 -6.25 12.58
CA LYS A 33 15.58 -7.53 12.07
C LYS A 33 14.98 -8.07 10.78
N ASN A 34 13.98 -7.41 10.20
CA ASN A 34 13.31 -7.91 8.99
C ASN A 34 13.85 -7.23 7.72
N LYS A 35 13.96 -8.00 6.62
CA LYS A 35 14.22 -7.49 5.26
C LYS A 35 13.06 -6.56 4.84
N GLY A 36 13.19 -5.28 5.19
CA GLY A 36 12.33 -4.21 4.72
C GLY A 36 12.64 -3.86 3.27
N VAL A 37 11.62 -3.45 2.53
CA VAL A 37 11.72 -2.95 1.16
C VAL A 37 11.67 -1.43 1.20
N GLU A 38 12.63 -0.78 0.57
CA GLU A 38 12.68 0.68 0.46
C GLU A 38 11.92 1.11 -0.81
N LEU A 39 10.75 1.70 -0.60
CA LEU A 39 9.88 2.21 -1.66
C LEU A 39 10.25 3.67 -1.93
N GLU A 40 10.74 3.97 -3.13
CA GLU A 40 11.23 5.32 -3.46
C GLU A 40 10.08 6.20 -3.99
N ASP A 41 9.48 5.78 -5.10
CA ASP A 41 8.30 6.42 -5.67
C ASP A 41 7.11 5.47 -5.53
N VAL A 42 6.00 5.97 -5.01
CA VAL A 42 4.73 5.23 -4.97
C VAL A 42 3.63 6.11 -5.56
N ARG A 43 2.84 5.53 -6.46
CA ARG A 43 1.61 6.14 -6.96
C ARG A 43 0.44 5.24 -6.59
N PHE A 44 -0.61 5.84 -6.07
CA PHE A 44 -1.80 5.13 -5.64
C PHE A 44 -2.97 5.40 -6.58
N HIS A 45 -3.89 4.43 -6.64
CA HIS A 45 -5.22 4.65 -7.18
C HIS A 45 -5.98 5.69 -6.33
N GLN A 46 -6.89 6.40 -6.96
CA GLN A 46 -7.73 7.44 -6.32
C GLN A 46 -8.56 6.94 -5.12
N CYS A 47 -8.74 5.63 -4.96
CA CYS A 47 -9.48 5.05 -3.83
C CYS A 47 -8.68 5.02 -2.52
N VAL A 48 -7.36 5.30 -2.56
CA VAL A 48 -6.48 5.29 -1.38
C VAL A 48 -6.56 6.61 -0.62
N ARG A 49 -6.69 6.53 0.70
CA ARG A 49 -6.67 7.67 1.61
C ARG A 49 -5.24 8.16 1.83
N LEU A 50 -4.76 9.07 0.97
CA LEU A 50 -3.38 9.60 1.03
C LEU A 50 -3.02 10.19 2.41
N SER A 51 -3.96 10.85 3.08
CA SER A 51 -3.73 11.41 4.43
C SER A 51 -3.37 10.35 5.48
N ARG A 52 -3.87 9.13 5.38
CA ARG A 52 -3.46 8.03 6.29
C ARG A 52 -2.04 7.60 5.97
N PHE A 53 -1.73 7.41 4.69
CA PHE A 53 -0.39 7.03 4.26
C PHE A 53 0.67 8.07 4.64
N GLU A 54 0.38 9.37 4.54
CA GLU A 54 1.31 10.42 4.94
C GLU A 54 1.58 10.43 6.45
N ASN A 55 0.57 10.13 7.27
CA ASN A 55 0.67 10.19 8.72
C ASN A 55 1.36 8.96 9.33
N ASP A 56 0.93 7.76 8.94
CA ASP A 56 1.37 6.51 9.58
C ASP A 56 1.73 5.42 8.55
N ARG A 57 1.88 5.79 7.27
CA ARG A 57 2.18 4.87 6.15
C ARG A 57 1.13 3.76 5.97
N THR A 58 -0.07 3.91 6.54
CA THR A 58 -1.18 2.97 6.31
C THR A 58 -1.84 3.19 4.96
N ILE A 59 -1.88 2.14 4.14
CA ILE A 59 -2.65 2.12 2.89
C ILE A 59 -4.09 1.66 3.22
N SER A 60 -5.01 2.62 3.38
CA SER A 60 -6.44 2.36 3.56
C SER A 60 -7.26 2.81 2.34
N PHE A 61 -8.22 2.00 1.89
CA PHE A 61 -9.04 2.28 0.71
C PHE A 61 -10.37 1.52 0.72
N VAL A 62 -11.35 2.03 -0.04
CA VAL A 62 -12.54 1.27 -0.44
C VAL A 62 -12.35 0.89 -1.90
N PRO A 63 -12.17 -0.40 -2.25
CA PRO A 63 -11.83 -0.80 -3.61
C PRO A 63 -12.99 -0.60 -4.60
N PRO A 64 -12.71 -0.23 -5.86
CA PRO A 64 -13.64 -0.44 -6.96
C PRO A 64 -13.92 -1.94 -7.20
N ASP A 65 -15.07 -2.24 -7.80
CA ASP A 65 -15.43 -3.59 -8.20
C ASP A 65 -14.59 -4.05 -9.41
N GLY A 66 -14.26 -5.35 -9.43
CA GLY A 66 -13.56 -5.96 -10.56
C GLY A 66 -12.04 -5.80 -10.50
N GLU A 67 -11.41 -5.63 -11.66
CA GLU A 67 -9.94 -5.55 -11.78
C GLU A 67 -9.46 -4.10 -11.90
N PHE A 68 -8.52 -3.70 -11.04
CA PHE A 68 -7.88 -2.39 -11.10
C PHE A 68 -6.43 -2.43 -10.58
N GLU A 69 -5.65 -1.40 -10.90
CA GLU A 69 -4.32 -1.20 -10.33
C GLU A 69 -4.44 -0.37 -9.05
N LEU A 70 -4.07 -0.95 -7.90
CA LEU A 70 -4.10 -0.26 -6.61
C LEU A 70 -2.93 0.72 -6.48
N MET A 71 -1.73 0.28 -6.85
CA MET A 71 -0.52 1.10 -6.76
C MET A 71 0.58 0.65 -7.73
N SER A 72 1.41 1.60 -8.11
CA SER A 72 2.70 1.36 -8.76
C SER A 72 3.82 1.89 -7.87
N TYR A 73 4.97 1.21 -7.90
CA TYR A 73 6.12 1.57 -7.08
C TYR A 73 7.45 1.36 -7.80
N ARG A 74 8.45 2.11 -7.35
CA ARG A 74 9.85 1.94 -7.76
C ARG A 74 10.67 1.50 -6.57
N LEU A 75 11.50 0.48 -6.80
CA LEU A 75 12.51 0.02 -5.87
C LEU A 75 13.86 0.52 -6.37
N ASN A 76 14.71 0.98 -5.46
CA ASN A 76 16.12 1.15 -5.72
C ASN A 76 16.78 -0.18 -5.33
N THR A 77 17.22 -0.96 -6.31
CA THR A 77 18.09 -2.12 -6.11
C THR A 77 19.45 -1.76 -6.65
#